data_AF-A0A1G1TK60-F1
#
_entry.id   AF-A0A1G1TK60-F1
#
_cell.length_a   1.000
_cell.length_b   1.000
_cell.length_c   1.000
_cell.angle_alpha   90.00
_cell.angle_beta   90.00
_cell.angle_gamma   90.00
#
_symmetry.space_group_name_H-M   'P 1'
#
loop_
_entity.id
_entity.type
_entity.pdbx_description
1 polymer ?
#
loop_
_entity_poly.entity_id
_entity_poly.type
_entity_poly.pdbx_seq_one_letter_code
_entity_poly.pdbx_strand_id
1 'polypeptide(L)'
;MRKFLPLLLALALSGRPAAAQTTLPPLIDRELLFGDPEVSGAQLSPDGKFLSFIKPYHGTRNLWVKELKAPFASARPLTNDQARPVRDYFWSRDGKYLLYAQDKGGDENFNIYAVDPAGPRPPARPCPPPATSRA
;
A
#
# COMPACT_ATOMS: atom_id res chain seq x y z
N MET A 1 78.08 20.22 2.36
CA MET A 1 76.93 19.42 2.84
C MET A 1 75.64 20.17 2.51
N ARG A 2 74.56 19.43 2.25
CA ARG A 2 73.42 19.75 1.36
C ARG A 2 72.58 20.99 1.76
N LYS A 3 72.21 21.81 0.77
CA LYS A 3 71.18 22.86 0.86
C LYS A 3 69.81 22.23 0.60
N PHE A 4 68.86 22.39 1.53
CA PHE A 4 67.47 21.96 1.37
C PHE A 4 66.60 23.17 1.02
N LEU A 5 65.89 23.09 -0.10
CA LEU A 5 64.88 24.05 -0.52
C LEU A 5 63.51 23.35 -0.43
N PRO A 6 62.53 23.86 0.33
CA PRO A 6 61.23 23.22 0.40
C PRO A 6 60.41 23.64 -0.83
N LEU A 7 60.01 22.67 -1.64
CA LEU A 7 59.05 22.87 -2.72
C LEU A 7 57.63 22.83 -2.11
N LEU A 8 57.05 24.01 -1.87
CA LEU A 8 55.64 24.15 -1.50
C LEU A 8 54.78 23.98 -2.75
N LEU A 9 54.18 22.80 -2.92
CA LEU A 9 53.20 22.52 -3.95
C LEU A 9 51.83 23.04 -3.48
N ALA A 10 51.42 24.22 -3.95
CA ALA A 10 50.09 24.75 -3.72
C ALA A 10 49.07 24.01 -4.62
N LEU A 11 48.34 23.06 -4.04
CA LEU A 11 47.24 22.39 -4.71
C LEU A 11 46.01 23.31 -4.72
N ALA A 12 45.82 24.06 -5.80
CA ALA A 12 44.63 24.87 -5.99
C ALA A 12 43.42 23.97 -6.29
N LEU A 13 42.60 23.66 -5.27
CA LEU A 13 41.28 23.09 -5.47
C LEU A 13 40.39 24.12 -6.18
N SER A 14 40.32 24.03 -7.49
CA SER A 14 39.31 24.72 -8.30
C SER A 14 37.99 23.99 -8.10
N GLY A 15 37.26 24.34 -7.03
CA GLY A 15 35.87 23.94 -6.85
C GLY A 15 35.04 24.52 -7.98
N ARG A 16 34.73 23.70 -9.00
CA ARG A 16 33.71 24.07 -9.99
C ARG A 16 32.38 24.21 -9.25
N PRO A 17 31.74 25.40 -9.22
CA PRO A 17 30.37 25.46 -8.76
C PRO A 17 29.53 24.50 -9.60
N ALA A 18 28.82 23.59 -8.92
CA ALA A 18 27.85 22.75 -9.59
C ALA A 18 26.82 23.69 -10.23
N ALA A 19 26.79 23.75 -11.56
CA ALA A 19 25.76 24.46 -12.27
C ALA A 19 24.42 23.84 -11.83
N ALA A 20 23.60 24.63 -11.15
CA ALA A 20 22.24 24.23 -10.84
C ALA A 20 21.55 23.90 -12.16
N GLN A 21 21.06 22.66 -12.30
CA GLN A 21 20.27 22.28 -13.47
C GLN A 21 19.00 23.13 -13.47
N THR A 22 18.86 24.02 -14.45
CA THR A 22 17.75 24.97 -14.61
C THR A 22 16.54 24.36 -15.33
N THR A 23 16.53 23.05 -15.56
CA THR A 23 15.41 22.36 -16.21
C THR A 23 14.42 21.88 -15.16
N LEU A 24 13.13 22.09 -15.41
CA LEU A 24 12.07 21.51 -14.60
C LEU A 24 12.23 19.98 -14.53
N PRO A 25 11.95 19.36 -13.38
CA PRO A 25 11.94 17.91 -13.27
C PRO A 25 10.91 17.31 -14.25
N PRO A 26 11.12 16.06 -14.72
CA PRO A 26 10.13 15.38 -15.53
C PRO A 26 8.79 15.31 -14.80
N LEU A 27 7.70 15.49 -15.54
CA LEU A 27 6.35 15.40 -14.99
C LEU A 27 6.07 13.96 -14.54
N ILE A 28 5.45 13.81 -13.38
CA ILE A 28 4.96 12.54 -12.87
C ILE A 28 3.49 12.42 -13.25
N ASP A 29 3.10 11.29 -13.84
CA ASP A 29 1.68 11.03 -14.15
C ASP A 29 0.83 11.10 -12.88
N ARG A 30 -0.27 11.86 -12.94
CA ARG A 30 -1.18 12.04 -11.81
C ARG A 30 -1.75 10.70 -11.33
N GLU A 31 -1.96 9.76 -12.25
CA GLU A 31 -2.44 8.41 -11.97
C GLU A 31 -1.46 7.64 -11.07
N LEU A 32 -0.15 7.91 -11.18
CA LEU A 32 0.86 7.31 -10.31
C LEU A 32 0.78 7.85 -8.88
N LEU A 33 0.39 9.12 -8.71
CA LEU A 33 0.32 9.78 -7.42
C LEU A 33 -1.01 9.55 -6.69
N PHE A 34 -2.11 9.48 -7.44
CA PHE A 34 -3.48 9.44 -6.89
C PHE A 34 -4.21 8.11 -7.12
N GLY A 35 -3.56 7.14 -7.79
CA GLY A 35 -4.11 5.81 -7.98
C GLY A 35 -4.11 4.96 -6.70
N ASP A 36 -4.90 3.88 -6.72
CA ASP A 36 -4.84 2.88 -5.65
C ASP A 36 -3.49 2.14 -5.69
N PRO A 37 -2.87 1.87 -4.51
CA PRO A 37 -1.69 1.01 -4.46
C PRO A 37 -2.04 -0.41 -4.91
N GLU A 38 -1.09 -1.08 -5.56
CA GLU A 38 -1.25 -2.49 -5.95
C GLU A 38 -1.43 -3.39 -4.70
N VAL A 39 -0.65 -3.11 -3.66
CA VAL A 39 -0.68 -3.80 -2.36
C VAL A 39 -0.38 -2.80 -1.25
N SER A 40 -1.11 -2.85 -0.15
CA SER A 40 -0.84 -2.05 1.05
C SER A 40 -1.16 -2.79 2.35
N GLY A 41 -0.60 -2.31 3.46
CA GLY A 41 -0.96 -2.78 4.81
C GLY A 41 -0.73 -4.27 5.04
N ALA A 42 0.35 -4.84 4.50
CA ALA A 42 0.64 -6.26 4.65
C ALA A 42 0.90 -6.64 6.13
N GLN A 43 0.33 -7.75 6.59
CA GLN A 43 0.49 -8.26 7.96
C GLN A 43 0.66 -9.79 7.94
N LEU A 44 1.47 -10.30 8.86
CA LEU A 44 1.55 -11.73 9.16
C LEU A 44 0.48 -12.09 10.20
N SER A 45 -0.13 -13.27 10.06
CA SER A 45 -0.96 -13.81 11.13
C SER A 45 -0.12 -14.05 12.40
N PRO A 46 -0.71 -14.00 13.61
CA PRO A 46 0.01 -14.24 14.85
C PRO A 46 0.72 -15.60 14.92
N ASP A 47 0.16 -16.61 14.24
CA ASP A 47 0.74 -17.95 14.14
C ASP A 47 1.69 -18.14 12.94
N GLY A 48 1.90 -17.09 12.14
CA GLY A 48 2.78 -17.08 10.97
C GLY A 48 2.31 -17.92 9.79
N LYS A 49 1.07 -18.42 9.78
CA LYS A 49 0.56 -19.24 8.67
C LYS A 49 0.11 -18.44 7.47
N PHE A 50 -0.34 -17.20 7.66
CA PHE A 50 -0.93 -16.39 6.61
C PHE A 50 -0.22 -15.06 6.42
N LEU A 51 -0.24 -14.58 5.17
CA LEU A 51 0.03 -13.19 4.81
C LEU A 51 -1.30 -12.56 4.37
N SER A 52 -1.73 -11.53 5.08
CA SER A 52 -2.86 -10.68 4.70
C SER A 52 -2.37 -9.36 4.14
N PHE A 53 -3.17 -8.72 3.30
CA PHE A 53 -2.88 -7.40 2.72
C PHE A 53 -4.14 -6.80 2.08
N ILE A 54 -4.09 -5.50 1.79
CA ILE A 54 -5.13 -4.82 1.01
C ILE A 54 -4.68 -4.75 -0.45
N LYS A 55 -5.58 -5.07 -1.37
CA LYS A 55 -5.36 -5.02 -2.82
C LYS A 55 -6.67 -4.73 -3.56
N PRO A 56 -6.65 -3.99 -4.69
CA PRO A 56 -7.84 -3.78 -5.51
C PRO A 56 -8.52 -5.09 -5.94
N TYR A 57 -9.84 -5.13 -5.80
CA TYR A 57 -10.72 -6.18 -6.29
C TYR A 57 -12.02 -5.54 -6.80
N HIS A 58 -12.37 -5.76 -8.07
CA HIS A 58 -13.56 -5.16 -8.71
C HIS A 58 -13.67 -3.63 -8.56
N GLY A 59 -12.54 -2.92 -8.72
CA GLY A 59 -12.51 -1.45 -8.69
C GLY A 59 -12.49 -0.83 -7.30
N THR A 60 -12.38 -1.63 -6.24
CA THR A 60 -12.31 -1.13 -4.85
C THR A 60 -11.29 -1.92 -4.04
N ARG A 61 -10.62 -1.27 -3.08
CA ARG A 61 -9.66 -1.93 -2.19
C ARG A 61 -10.35 -2.88 -1.23
N ASN A 62 -9.89 -4.12 -1.21
CA ASN A 62 -10.44 -5.21 -0.42
C ASN A 62 -9.34 -5.93 0.37
N LEU A 63 -9.74 -6.70 1.36
CA LEU A 63 -8.83 -7.54 2.14
C LEU A 63 -8.55 -8.84 1.39
N TRP A 64 -7.28 -9.22 1.34
CA TRP A 64 -6.78 -10.44 0.71
C TRP A 64 -5.97 -11.26 1.68
N VAL A 65 -5.87 -12.55 1.39
CA VAL A 65 -5.03 -13.48 2.15
C VAL A 65 -4.40 -14.52 1.23
N LYS A 66 -3.23 -15.00 1.64
CA LYS A 66 -2.62 -16.24 1.15
C LYS A 66 -1.93 -16.96 2.30
N GLU A 67 -1.67 -18.25 2.14
CA GLU A 67 -0.71 -18.94 3.00
C GLU A 67 0.68 -18.32 2.85
N LEU A 68 1.44 -18.22 3.94
CA LEU A 68 2.72 -17.51 3.96
C LEU A 68 3.71 -18.06 2.93
N LYS A 69 3.81 -19.40 2.84
CA LYS A 69 4.74 -20.10 1.94
C LYS A 69 4.21 -20.31 0.52
N ALA A 70 2.93 -20.05 0.27
CA ALA A 70 2.36 -20.22 -1.05
C ALA A 70 2.77 -19.05 -1.99
N PRO A 71 2.81 -19.28 -3.32
CA PRO A 71 3.08 -18.23 -4.30
C PRO A 71 2.10 -17.05 -4.16
N PHE A 72 2.53 -15.83 -4.46
CA PHE A 72 1.65 -14.65 -4.34
C PHE A 72 0.39 -14.75 -5.22
N ALA A 73 0.48 -15.41 -6.37
CA ALA A 73 -0.64 -15.68 -7.26
C ALA A 73 -1.76 -16.54 -6.65
N SER A 74 -1.49 -17.26 -5.56
CA SER A 74 -2.50 -18.03 -4.81
C SER A 74 -3.37 -17.16 -3.90
N ALA A 75 -3.05 -15.86 -3.78
CA ALA A 75 -3.82 -14.96 -2.96
C ALA A 75 -5.27 -14.85 -3.45
N ARG A 76 -6.17 -14.71 -2.47
CA ARG A 76 -7.61 -14.64 -2.72
C ARG A 76 -8.22 -13.50 -1.91
N PRO A 77 -9.29 -12.88 -2.41
CA PRO A 77 -10.02 -11.88 -1.63
C PRO A 77 -10.79 -12.56 -0.51
N LEU A 78 -10.80 -11.92 0.66
CA LEU A 78 -11.64 -12.24 1.81
C LEU A 78 -12.87 -11.34 1.89
N THR A 79 -12.80 -10.14 1.33
CA THR A 79 -13.92 -9.21 1.21
C THR A 79 -14.19 -8.88 -0.25
N ASN A 80 -15.39 -8.37 -0.53
CA ASN A 80 -15.79 -7.88 -1.84
C ASN A 80 -16.74 -6.68 -1.67
N ASP A 81 -16.26 -5.66 -0.98
CA ASP A 81 -16.91 -4.36 -0.95
C ASP A 81 -16.63 -3.65 -2.27
N GLN A 82 -17.67 -3.12 -2.90
CA GLN A 82 -17.60 -2.39 -4.17
C GLN A 82 -18.00 -0.92 -4.02
N ALA A 83 -18.47 -0.51 -2.84
CA ALA A 83 -18.94 0.83 -2.58
C ALA A 83 -17.91 1.64 -1.78
N ARG A 84 -17.20 1.00 -0.83
CA ARG A 84 -16.23 1.65 0.05
C ARG A 84 -14.95 0.80 0.14
N PRO A 85 -13.76 1.42 0.08
CA PRO A 85 -12.51 0.69 0.25
C PRO A 85 -12.29 0.30 1.71
N VAL A 86 -11.84 -0.94 1.92
CA VAL A 86 -11.24 -1.34 3.19
C VAL A 86 -9.94 -0.55 3.36
N ARG A 87 -9.91 0.31 4.38
CA ARG A 87 -8.77 1.21 4.65
C ARG A 87 -7.72 0.55 5.52
N ASP A 88 -8.18 -0.08 6.60
CA ASP A 88 -7.34 -0.64 7.65
C ASP A 88 -7.97 -1.91 8.20
N TYR A 89 -7.13 -2.80 8.74
CA TYR A 89 -7.55 -4.05 9.35
C TYR A 89 -6.47 -4.54 10.34
N PHE A 90 -6.82 -5.51 11.19
CA PHE A 90 -5.89 -6.15 12.12
C PHE A 90 -6.26 -7.61 12.37
N TRP A 91 -5.28 -8.41 12.78
CA TRP A 91 -5.53 -9.78 13.21
C TRP A 91 -6.15 -9.81 14.61
N SER A 92 -7.10 -10.72 14.83
CA SER A 92 -7.48 -11.10 16.19
C SER A 92 -6.26 -11.69 16.90
N ARG A 93 -6.17 -11.48 18.21
CA ARG A 93 -5.01 -11.93 19.01
C ARG A 93 -4.77 -13.44 18.90
N ASP A 94 -5.84 -14.22 18.77
CA ASP A 94 -5.79 -15.67 18.61
C ASP A 94 -5.58 -16.14 17.16
N GLY A 95 -5.47 -15.20 16.21
CA GLY A 95 -5.21 -15.46 14.79
C GLY A 95 -6.38 -16.07 14.01
N LYS A 96 -7.55 -16.22 14.64
CA LYS A 96 -8.73 -16.83 13.99
C LYS A 96 -9.43 -15.91 13.00
N TYR A 97 -9.31 -14.59 13.17
CA TYR A 97 -10.02 -13.63 12.36
C TYR A 97 -9.14 -12.48 11.93
N LEU A 98 -9.50 -11.91 10.78
CA LEU A 98 -9.12 -10.56 10.41
C LEU A 98 -10.31 -9.64 10.69
N LEU A 99 -10.03 -8.54 11.38
CA LEU A 99 -11.01 -7.56 11.82
C LEU A 99 -10.81 -6.27 11.04
N TYR A 100 -11.88 -5.70 10.50
CA TYR A 100 -11.83 -4.43 9.78
C TYR A 100 -13.05 -3.57 10.11
N ALA A 101 -12.86 -2.25 10.09
CA ALA A 101 -13.92 -1.28 10.35
C ALA A 101 -14.48 -0.76 9.03
N GLN A 102 -15.81 -0.71 8.91
CA GLN A 102 -16.46 -0.14 7.74
C GLN A 102 -17.79 0.52 8.12
N ASP A 103 -18.05 1.67 7.51
CA ASP A 103 -19.32 2.39 7.54
C ASP A 103 -20.13 2.09 6.28
N LYS A 104 -21.34 2.66 6.15
CA LYS A 104 -22.18 2.45 4.95
C LYS A 104 -22.45 3.79 4.28
N GLY A 105 -21.98 3.93 3.04
CA GLY A 105 -22.27 5.13 2.24
C GLY A 105 -21.74 6.43 2.83
N GLY A 106 -20.73 6.38 3.71
CA GLY A 106 -20.20 7.58 4.38
C GLY A 106 -21.05 8.07 5.55
N ASP A 107 -21.93 7.23 6.11
CA ASP A 107 -22.72 7.58 7.30
C ASP A 107 -21.90 7.69 8.59
N GLU A 108 -20.60 7.39 8.53
CA GLU A 108 -19.65 7.39 9.66
C GLU A 108 -20.05 6.44 10.81
N ASN A 109 -21.06 5.59 10.61
CA ASN A 109 -21.49 4.60 11.58
C ASN A 109 -20.65 3.32 11.44
N PHE A 110 -19.40 3.41 11.90
CA PHE A 110 -18.44 2.32 11.76
C PHE A 110 -18.85 1.10 12.58
N ASN A 111 -18.91 -0.04 11.89
CA ASN A 111 -19.05 -1.35 12.50
C ASN A 111 -17.77 -2.15 12.33
N ILE A 112 -17.49 -3.04 13.29
CA ILE A 112 -16.37 -3.98 13.19
C ILE A 112 -16.88 -5.28 12.60
N TYR A 113 -16.24 -5.71 11.51
CA TYR A 113 -16.52 -6.96 10.82
C TYR A 113 -15.37 -7.93 11.03
N ALA A 114 -15.69 -9.22 11.06
CA ALA A 114 -14.73 -10.31 11.18
C ALA A 114 -14.80 -11.23 9.96
N VAL A 115 -13.65 -11.62 9.42
CA VAL A 115 -13.54 -12.61 8.35
C VAL A 115 -12.55 -13.70 8.72
N ASP A 116 -12.90 -14.93 8.35
CA ASP A 116 -12.07 -16.11 8.55
C ASP A 116 -10.99 -16.18 7.44
N PRO A 117 -9.69 -16.21 7.78
CA PRO A 117 -8.60 -16.33 6.81
C PRO A 117 -8.58 -17.67 6.05
N ALA A 118 -9.25 -18.70 6.54
CA ALA A 118 -9.47 -19.99 5.89
C ALA A 118 -10.87 -20.11 5.25
N GLY A 119 -11.75 -19.12 5.49
CA GLY A 119 -13.11 -19.10 4.96
C GLY A 119 -13.17 -18.99 3.43
N PRO A 120 -14.29 -19.36 2.79
CA PRO A 120 -14.41 -19.35 1.33
C PRO A 120 -14.28 -17.93 0.74
N ARG A 121 -14.06 -17.85 -0.58
CA ARG A 121 -14.11 -16.56 -1.29
C ARG A 121 -15.54 -15.97 -1.17
N PRO A 122 -15.69 -14.68 -0.83
CA PRO A 122 -17.01 -14.06 -0.77
C PRO A 122 -17.66 -14.03 -2.16
N PRO A 123 -19.01 -14.15 -2.23
CA PRO A 123 -19.72 -14.01 -3.49
C PRO A 123 -19.56 -12.59 -4.07
N ALA A 124 -19.78 -12.48 -5.39
CA ALA A 124 -19.90 -11.19 -6.06
C ALA A 124 -21.08 -10.41 -5.44
N ARG A 125 -20.84 -9.28 -4.76
CA ARG A 125 -21.91 -8.34 -4.38
C ARG A 125 -21.90 -7.20 -5.40
N PRO A 126 -22.95 -7.01 -6.21
CA PRO A 126 -23.00 -5.89 -7.14
C PRO A 126 -22.93 -4.55 -6.38
N CYS A 127 -22.11 -3.63 -6.86
CA CYS A 127 -22.18 -2.22 -6.51
C CYS A 127 -23.55 -1.70 -6.95
N PRO A 128 -24.42 -1.21 -6.04
CA PRO A 128 -25.57 -0.44 -6.49
C PRO A 128 -25.06 0.78 -7.26
N PRO A 129 -25.70 1.16 -8.39
CA PRO A 129 -25.26 2.30 -9.17
C PRO A 129 -25.18 3.55 -8.28
N PRO A 130 -24.26 4.49 -8.58
CA PRO A 130 -24.16 5.74 -7.83
C PRO A 130 -25.55 6.36 -7.75
N ALA A 131 -25.98 6.74 -6.54
CA ALA A 131 -27.25 7.39 -6.34
C ALA A 131 -27.28 8.62 -7.26
N THR A 132 -28.15 8.62 -8.26
CA THR A 132 -28.36 9.79 -9.09
C THR A 132 -28.89 10.87 -8.17
N SER A 133 -28.09 11.91 -7.96
CA SER A 133 -28.53 13.14 -7.33
C SER A 133 -29.75 13.63 -8.12
N ARG A 134 -30.95 13.51 -7.56
CA ARG A 134 -32.08 14.27 -8.08
C ARG A 134 -31.77 15.73 -7.81
N ALA A 135 -31.61 16.49 -8.90
CA ALA A 135 -31.60 17.95 -8.89
C ALA A 135 -32.94 18.50 -8.42
#